data_AF-D4J667-F1
#
_entry.id   AF-D4J667-F1
#
_cell.length_a   1.000
_cell.length_b   1.000
_cell.length_c   1.000
_cell.angle_alpha   90.00
_cell.angle_beta   90.00
_cell.angle_gamma   90.00
#
_symmetry.space_group_name_H-M   'P 1'
#
loop_
_entity.id
_entity.type
_entity.pdbx_description
1 polymer ?
#
loop_
_entity_poly.entity_id
_entity_poly.type
_entity_poly.pdbx_seq_one_letter_code
_entity_poly.pdbx_strand_id
1 'polypeptide(L)' 'MVKGLDTFQKYFKDYEEQYVLIGGAACDILFESNEVNFRATRDLDMVLIIEALTLEFDARSDQIYL' A
#
# COMPACT_ATOMS: atom_id res chain seq x y z
N MET A 1 7.98 6.03 -9.20
CA MET A 1 8.07 5.93 -7.73
C MET A 1 7.19 6.97 -7.04
N VAL A 2 5.97 6.55 -6.70
CA VAL A 2 5.02 7.27 -5.85
C VAL A 2 5.67 7.65 -4.51
N LYS A 3 5.62 8.94 -4.15
CA LYS A 3 6.13 9.43 -2.86
C LYS A 3 5.33 8.80 -1.72
N GLY A 4 6.02 8.13 -0.78
CA GLY A 4 5.41 7.52 0.40
C GLY A 4 5.24 5.99 0.32
N LEU A 5 5.39 5.40 -0.87
CA LEU A 5 5.27 3.96 -1.05
C LEU A 5 6.34 3.17 -0.30
N ASP A 6 7.61 3.62 -0.33
CA ASP A 6 8.68 2.99 0.45
C ASP A 6 8.42 3.00 1.95
N THR A 7 7.85 4.10 2.45
CA THR A 7 7.48 4.23 3.86
C THR A 7 6.34 3.27 4.20
N PHE A 8 5.33 3.21 3.34
CA PHE A 8 4.22 2.29 3.47
C PHE A 8 4.69 0.83 3.49
N GLN A 9 5.51 0.42 2.52
CA GLN A 9 6.07 -0.94 2.44
C GLN A 9 6.86 -1.29 3.70
N LYS A 10 7.73 -0.40 4.18
CA LYS A 10 8.48 -0.61 5.43
C LYS A 10 7.57 -0.73 6.65
N TYR A 11 6.50 0.04 6.67
CA TYR A 11 5.56 0.05 7.78
C TYR A 11 4.69 -1.21 7.83
N PHE A 12 4.38 -1.79 6.67
CA PHE A 12 3.52 -2.97 6.50
C PHE A 12 4.24 -4.27 6.09
N LYS A 13 5.56 -4.34 6.21
CA LYS A 13 6.42 -5.45 5.73
C LYS A 13 6.21 -6.85 6.36
N ASP A 14 5.27 -6.97 7.30
CA ASP A 14 4.97 -8.22 8.01
C ASP A 14 3.45 -8.52 7.93
N TYR A 15 2.75 -7.84 7.03
CA TYR A 15 1.29 -7.82 6.93
C TYR A 15 0.80 -7.95 5.47
N GLU A 16 1.68 -8.38 4.56
CA GLU A 16 1.41 -8.45 3.12
C GLU A 16 0.27 -9.42 2.75
N GLU A 17 -0.04 -10.38 3.62
CA GLU A 17 -1.15 -11.32 3.42
C GLU A 17 -2.52 -10.72 3.76
N GLN A 18 -2.57 -9.49 4.27
CA GLN A 18 -3.79 -8.89 4.84
C GLN A 18 -4.38 -7.79 3.96
N TYR A 19 -3.67 -7.37 2.93
CA TYR A 19 -4.12 -6.34 2.00
C TYR A 19 -3.57 -6.56 0.60
N VAL A 20 -4.21 -5.93 -0.37
CA VAL A 20 -3.71 -5.82 -1.74
C VAL A 20 -3.73 -4.35 -2.14
N LEU A 21 -2.58 -3.83 -2.60
CA LEU A 21 -2.52 -2.50 -3.21
C LEU A 21 -3.24 -2.51 -4.56
N ILE A 22 -4.07 -1.50 -4.79
CA ILE A 22 -4.79 -1.30 -6.05
C ILE A 22 -4.56 0.13 -6.56
N GLY A 23 -5.22 0.48 -7.67
CA GLY A 23 -5.19 1.83 -8.20
C GLY A 23 -3.83 2.24 -8.77
N GLY A 24 -3.55 3.55 -8.71
CA GLY A 24 -2.38 4.15 -9.37
C GLY A 24 -1.04 3.67 -8.82
N ALA A 25 -0.95 3.43 -7.51
CA ALA A 25 0.28 2.95 -6.86
C ALA A 25 0.65 1.52 -7.30
N ALA A 26 -0.34 0.63 -7.40
CA ALA A 26 -0.13 -0.72 -7.91
C ALA A 26 0.34 -0.72 -9.36
N CYS A 27 -0.24 0.14 -10.20
CA CYS A 27 0.22 0.33 -11.57
C CYS A 27 1.66 0.88 -11.65
N ASP A 28 2.06 1.85 -10.81
CA ASP A 28 3.43 2.38 -10.78
C ASP A 28 4.46 1.28 -10.46
N ILE A 29 4.16 0.38 -9.50
CA ILE A 29 5.01 -0.77 -9.15
C ILE A 29 5.11 -1.76 -10.32
N LEU A 30 3.98 -2.14 -10.91
CA LEU A 30 3.94 -3.18 -11.95
C LEU A 30 4.49 -2.70 -13.30
N PHE A 31 4.37 -1.40 -13.59
CA PHE A 31 4.78 -0.81 -14.85
C PHE A 31 6.04 0.05 -14.75
N GLU A 32 6.82 -0.08 -13.66
CA GLU A 32 8.05 0.69 -13.43
C GLU A 32 9.08 0.56 -14.58
N SER A 33 9.00 -0.52 -15.38
CA SER A 33 9.86 -0.78 -16.54
C SER A 33 9.35 -0.22 -17.89
N ASN A 34 8.16 0.38 -17.95
CA ASN A 34 7.51 0.73 -19.23
C ASN A 34 7.57 2.23 -19.60
N GLU A 35 8.36 3.05 -18.89
CA GLU A 35 8.49 4.51 -19.13
C GLU A 35 7.15 5.27 -19.19
N VAL A 36 6.06 4.67 -18.70
CA VAL A 36 4.74 5.30 -18.66
C VAL A 36 4.69 6.18 -17.40
N ASN A 37 4.70 7.49 -17.58
CA ASN A 37 4.58 8.45 -16.48
C ASN A 37 3.17 8.36 -15.87
N PHE A 38 3.00 7.52 -14.84
CA PHE A 38 1.79 7.55 -14.02
C PHE A 38 1.80 8.80 -13.14
N ARG A 39 0.64 9.46 -13.06
CA ARG A 39 0.47 10.66 -12.23
C ARG A 39 0.55 10.24 -10.77
N ALA A 40 1.56 10.71 -10.06
CA ALA A 40 1.66 10.49 -8.62
C ALA A 40 0.39 11.00 -7.93
N THR A 41 -0.42 10.09 -7.39
CA THR A 41 -1.56 10.40 -6.53
C THR A 41 -1.06 10.64 -5.11
N ARG A 42 -1.75 11.48 -4.34
CA ARG A 42 -1.43 11.69 -2.92
C ARG A 42 -1.96 10.58 -2.02
N ASP A 43 -2.81 9.74 -2.57
CA ASP A 43 -3.58 8.73 -1.86
C ASP A 43 -3.11 7.32 -2.28
N LEU A 44 -3.27 6.37 -1.36
CA LEU A 44 -2.94 4.96 -1.55
C LEU A 44 -4.23 4.14 -1.47
N ASP A 45 -4.58 3.45 -2.54
CA ASP A 45 -5.77 2.61 -2.59
C ASP A 45 -5.43 1.16 -2.23
N MET A 46 -6.21 0.56 -1.33
CA MET A 46 -6.03 -0.85 -0.94
C MET A 46 -7.35 -1.56 -0.69
N VAL A 47 -7.33 -2.88 -0.85
CA VAL A 47 -8.40 -3.78 -0.42
C VAL A 47 -7.89 -4.58 0.77
N LEU A 48 -8.70 -4.69 1.82
CA LEU A 48 -8.40 -5.53 3.00
C LEU A 48 -8.95 -6.94 2.80
N ILE A 49 -8.15 -7.93 3.19
CA ILE A 49 -8.55 -9.34 3.20
C ILE A 49 -9.06 -9.66 4.59
N ILE A 50 -10.38 -9.56 4.78
CA ILE A 50 -11.03 -9.63 6.10
C ILE A 50 -10.68 -10.93 6.84
N GLU A 51 -10.64 -12.06 6.12
CA GLU A 51 -10.33 -13.37 6.69
C GLU A 51 -8.87 -13.51 7.18
N ALA A 52 -7.97 -12.64 6.72
CA ALA A 52 -6.56 -12.64 7.11
C ALA A 52 -6.23 -11.55 8.15
N LEU A 53 -7.18 -10.65 8.48
CA LEU A 53 -6.94 -9.56 9.42
C LEU A 53 -6.61 -10.06 10.82
N THR A 54 -5.67 -9.38 11.47
CA THR A 54 -5.23 -9.63 12.85
C THR A 54 -5.41 -8.37 13.69
N LEU A 55 -5.47 -8.53 15.02
CA LEU A 55 -5.57 -7.39 15.94
C LEU A 55 -4.33 -6.48 15.86
N GLU A 56 -3.17 -7.07 15.54
CA GLU A 56 -1.92 -6.34 15.35
C GLU A 56 -1.97 -5.46 14.10
N PHE A 57 -2.63 -5.90 13.04
CA PHE A 57 -2.83 -5.09 11.83
C PHE A 57 -3.75 -3.90 12.10
N ASP A 58 -4.82 -4.12 12.87
CA ASP A 58 -5.77 -3.08 13.27
C ASP A 58 -5.06 -1.99 14.10
N ALA A 59 -4.35 -2.41 15.16
CA ALA A 59 -3.56 -1.51 15.99
C ALA A 59 -2.43 -0.78 15.22
N ARG A 60 -1.87 -1.45 14.20
CA ARG A 60 -0.88 -0.83 13.29
C ARG A 60 -1.52 0.23 12.40
N SER A 61 -2.74 0.00 11.93
CA SER A 61 -3.49 0.90 11.06
C SER A 61 -3.97 2.15 11.79
N ASP A 62 -4.35 2.03 13.06
CA ASP A 62 -4.74 3.16 13.92
C ASP A 62 -3.65 4.22 14.06
N GLN A 63 -2.39 3.81 14.06
CA GLN A 63 -1.23 4.71 14.15
C GLN A 63 -1.00 5.55 12.87
N ILE A 64 -1.72 5.29 11.78
CA ILE A 64 -1.66 6.08 10.54
C ILE A 64 -2.53 7.35 10.64
N TYR A 65 -3.53 7.34 11.53
CA TYR A 65 -4.45 8.45 11.74
C TYR A 65 -3.98 9.45 12.83
N LEU A 66 -2.82 9.22 13.45
CA LEU A 66 -2.18 10.06 14.46
C LEU A 66 -0.97 10.82 13.88
#